data_AF-A0A9Q4CXK0-F1
#
_entry.id   AF-A0A9Q4CXK0-F1
#
_cell.length_a   1.000
_cell.length_b   1.000
_cell.length_c   1.000
_cell.angle_alpha   90.00
_cell.angle_beta   90.00
_cell.angle_gamma   90.00
#
_symmetry.space_group_name_H-M   'P 1'
#
loop_
_entity.id
_entity.type
_entity.pdbx_description
1 polymer ?
#
loop_
_entity_poly.entity_id
_entity_poly.type
_entity_poly.pdbx_seq_one_letter_code
_entity_poly.pdbx_strand_id
1 'polypeptide(L)' 'MPEKPLLYFLCTGNSCRSQMAEGWARKLSGGTVTVYSAGIETHGLNPRAVAT' A
#
# COMPACT_ATOMS: atom_id res chain seq x y z
N MET A 1 -10.94 -17.04 15.55
CA MET A 1 -10.51 -16.89 14.15
C MET A 1 -9.08 -16.39 14.19
N PRO A 2 -8.10 -17.01 13.51
CA PRO A 2 -6.75 -16.47 13.49
C PRO A 2 -6.80 -15.07 12.89
N GLU A 3 -6.07 -14.14 13.49
CA GLU A 3 -6.04 -12.75 13.07
C GLU A 3 -5.46 -12.67 11.64
N LYS A 4 -6.05 -11.82 10.79
CA LYS A 4 -5.55 -11.66 9.42
C LYS A 4 -4.11 -11.14 9.47
N PRO A 5 -3.17 -11.73 8.71
CA PRO A 5 -1.82 -11.20 8.63
C PRO A 5 -1.83 -9.73 8.21
N LEU A 6 -0.94 -8.95 8.83
CA LEU A 6 -0.74 -7.54 8.52
C LEU A 6 0.45 -7.38 7.56
N LEU A 7 0.26 -6.69 6.45
CA LEU A 7 1.30 -6.36 5.48
C LEU A 7 1.45 -4.84 5.38
N TYR A 8 2.67 -4.34 5.58
CA TYR A 8 2.96 -2.91 5.58
C TYR A 8 4.07 -2.57 4.58
N PHE A 9 3.74 -1.81 3.53
CA PHE A 9 4.71 -1.37 2.53
C PHE A 9 5.34 -0.02 2.89
N LEU A 10 6.66 0.04 2.96
CA LEU A 10 7.41 1.25 3.31
C LEU A 10 8.18 1.81 2.11
N CYS A 11 8.17 3.13 1.94
CA CYS A 11 9.10 3.83 1.04
C CYS A 11 9.52 5.19 1.62
N THR A 12 10.23 6.03 0.87
CA THR A 12 10.64 7.34 1.37
C THR A 12 9.46 8.30 1.55
N GLY A 13 8.60 8.47 0.55
CA GLY A 13 7.60 9.56 0.51
C GLY A 13 6.13 9.15 0.56
N ASN A 14 5.83 7.86 0.73
CA ASN A 14 4.50 7.26 0.59
C ASN A 14 3.70 7.72 -0.66
N SER A 15 4.39 7.97 -1.78
CA SER A 15 3.81 8.67 -2.93
C SER A 15 3.54 7.80 -4.16
N CYS A 16 4.49 6.91 -4.52
CA CYS A 16 4.38 6.07 -5.73
C CYS A 16 4.36 4.57 -5.42
N ARG A 17 5.54 3.99 -5.14
CA ARG A 17 5.75 2.54 -5.08
C ARG A 17 4.92 1.87 -3.98
N SER A 18 4.93 2.44 -2.78
CA SER A 18 4.19 1.89 -1.64
C SER A 18 2.68 1.99 -1.83
N GLN A 19 2.19 3.04 -2.50
CA GLN A 19 0.77 3.24 -2.84
C GLN A 19 0.29 2.25 -3.91
N MET A 20 1.06 2.05 -4.98
CA MET A 20 0.77 1.01 -5.98
C MET A 20 0.79 -0.40 -5.35
N ALA A 21 1.78 -0.69 -4.50
CA ALA A 21 1.90 -1.99 -3.83
C ALA A 21 0.70 -2.27 -2.91
N GLU A 22 0.25 -1.27 -2.15
CA GLU A 22 -0.95 -1.39 -1.33
C GLU A 22 -2.19 -1.71 -2.17
N GLY A 23 -2.42 -0.98 -3.26
CA GLY A 23 -3.56 -1.21 -4.15
C GLY A 23 -3.57 -2.62 -4.74
N TRP A 24 -2.42 -3.08 -5.25
CA TRP A 24 -2.28 -4.43 -5.78
C TRP A 24 -2.48 -5.50 -4.71
N ALA A 25 -1.86 -5.36 -3.53
CA ALA A 25 -1.98 -6.35 -2.46
C ALA A 25 -3.41 -6.43 -1.91
N ARG A 26 -4.14 -5.30 -1.81
CA ARG A 26 -5.58 -5.32 -1.46
C ARG A 26 -6.39 -6.11 -2.50
N LYS A 27 -6.12 -5.92 -3.79
CA LYS A 27 -6.83 -6.63 -4.87
C LYS A 27 -6.49 -8.11 -4.93
N LEU A 28 -5.21 -8.45 -4.84
CA LEU A 28 -4.68 -9.81 -5.02
C LEU A 28 -4.87 -10.69 -3.79
N SER A 29 -4.86 -10.12 -2.58
CA SER A 29 -5.04 -10.90 -1.34
C SER A 29 -6.48 -11.41 -1.14
N GLY A 30 -7.47 -10.93 -1.91
CA GLY A 30 -8.86 -11.32 -1.74
C GLY A 30 -9.41 -11.06 -0.33
N GLY A 31 -8.85 -10.07 0.39
CA GLY A 31 -9.25 -9.73 1.76
C GLY A 31 -8.73 -10.67 2.85
N THR A 32 -7.81 -11.57 2.53
CA THR A 32 -7.16 -12.48 3.50
C THR A 32 -6.05 -11.80 4.31
N VAL A 33 -5.56 -10.65 3.84
CA VAL A 33 -4.47 -9.87 4.45
C VAL A 33 -4.95 -8.45 4.70
N THR A 34 -4.61 -7.90 5.86
CA THR A 34 -4.77 -6.47 6.15
C THR A 34 -3.57 -5.72 5.59
N VAL A 35 -3.79 -4.78 4.67
CA VAL A 35 -2.70 -4.10 3.94
C VAL A 35 -2.68 -2.61 4.29
N TYR A 36 -1.49 -2.06 4.49
CA TYR A 36 -1.24 -0.61 4.63
C TYR A 36 0.04 -0.20 3.89
N SER A 37 0.24 1.11 3.72
CA SER A 37 1.50 1.68 3.25
C SER A 37 1.87 2.96 4.01
N ALA A 38 3.17 3.21 4.17
CA ALA A 38 3.71 4.41 4.83
C ALA A 38 5.03 4.87 4.19
N GLY A 39 5.55 5.98 4.68
CA GLY A 39 6.86 6.49 4.31
C GLY A 39 7.47 7.34 5.42
N ILE A 40 8.77 7.60 5.28
CA ILE A 40 9.53 8.45 6.22
C ILE A 40 9.00 9.89 6.16
N GLU A 41 8.65 10.34 4.96
CA GLU A 41 8.06 11.64 4.66
C GLU A 41 6.72 11.46 3.94
N THR A 42 5.86 12.48 4.02
CA THR A 42 4.58 12.52 3.29
C THR A 42 4.70 13.47 2.11
N HIS A 43 4.81 12.93 0.89
CA HIS A 43 4.88 13.73 -0.34
C HIS A 43 3.53 13.83 -1.07
N GLY A 44 2.47 13.27 -0.50
CA GLY A 44 1.17 13.11 -1.16
C GLY A 44 1.20 12.01 -2.23
N LEU A 45 0.01 11.58 -2.67
CA LEU A 45 -0.12 10.54 -3.68
C LEU A 45 0.32 11.06 -5.05
N ASN A 46 1.22 10.34 -5.73
CA ASN A 46 1.65 10.72 -7.07
C ASN A 46 0.50 10.51 -8.06
N PRO A 47 0.08 11.51 -8.85
CA PRO A 47 -0.99 11.35 -9.84
C PRO A 47 -0.74 10.21 -10.84
N ARG A 48 0.53 9.94 -11.18
CA ARG A 48 0.91 8.83 -12.07
C ARG A 48 0.81 7.45 -11.42
N ALA A 49 0.74 7.38 -10.09
CA ALA A 49 0.50 6.11 -9.38
C ALA A 49 -0.99 5.73 -9.39
N VAL A 50 -1.87 6.68 -9.74
CA VAL A 50 -3.33 6.50 -9.81
C VAL A 50 -3.81 6.37 -11.25
N ALA A 51 -3.16 7.10 -12.17
CA ALA A 51 -3.50 7.09 -13.58
C ALA A 51 -3.29 5.69 -14.18
N THR A 52 -4.38 5.09 -14.67
CA THR A 52 -4.43 3.92 -15.54
C THR A 52 -4.07 4.27 -16.97
#